data_AF-A0A2T3HIQ9-F1
#
_entry.id   AF-A0A2T3HIQ9-F1
#
_cell.length_a   1.000
_cell.length_b   1.000
_cell.length_c   1.000
_cell.angle_alpha   90.00
_cell.angle_beta   90.00
_cell.angle_gamma   90.00
#
_symmetry.space_group_name_H-M   'P 1'
#
loop_
_entity.id
_entity.type
_entity.pdbx_description
1 polymer ?
#
loop_
_entity_poly.entity_id
_entity_poly.type
_entity_poly.pdbx_seq_one_letter_code
_entity_poly.pdbx_strand_id
1 'polypeptide(L)'
;MNKIIPMKQFARILVCCLALSAAGACKRQDVEPPETEKKVESDNPTTEQLLQFFADLVEDDRKFFSYDEKRDMVVYRGVDQMDRAELLLMYRNILKERRLQNEKR
;
A
#
# COMPACT_ATOMS: atom_id res chain seq x y z
N MET A 1 -7.74 -21.91 -18.00
CA MET A 1 -8.89 -21.02 -17.68
C MET A 1 -8.36 -19.85 -16.88
N ASN A 2 -8.07 -18.73 -17.53
CA ASN A 2 -7.54 -17.53 -16.89
C ASN A 2 -8.67 -16.82 -16.14
N LYS A 3 -8.66 -16.91 -14.80
CA LYS A 3 -9.51 -16.05 -13.97
C LYS A 3 -8.83 -14.69 -13.86
N ILE A 4 -9.20 -13.77 -14.75
CA ILE A 4 -8.91 -12.35 -14.60
C ILE A 4 -9.71 -11.88 -13.38
N ILE A 5 -9.02 -11.51 -12.31
CA ILE A 5 -9.64 -10.90 -11.14
C ILE A 5 -9.85 -9.42 -11.49
N PRO A 6 -11.10 -8.94 -11.62
CA PRO A 6 -11.33 -7.53 -11.94
C PRO A 6 -10.97 -6.64 -10.76
N MET A 7 -10.34 -5.49 -11.04
CA MET A 7 -9.93 -4.43 -10.08
C MET A 7 -10.98 -4.04 -9.03
N LYS A 8 -12.27 -4.32 -9.27
CA LYS A 8 -13.35 -4.18 -8.27
C LYS A 8 -13.13 -5.01 -6.99
N GLN A 9 -12.20 -5.97 -6.98
CA GLN A 9 -11.85 -6.74 -5.79
C GLN A 9 -10.78 -6.07 -4.90
N PHE A 10 -9.88 -5.23 -5.45
CA PHE A 10 -8.90 -4.50 -4.63
C PHE A 10 -9.59 -3.54 -3.64
N ALA A 11 -10.61 -2.82 -4.13
CA ALA A 11 -11.45 -1.97 -3.28
C ALA A 11 -12.19 -2.76 -2.19
N ARG A 12 -12.59 -4.02 -2.47
CA ARG A 12 -13.27 -4.88 -1.49
C ARG A 12 -12.32 -5.46 -0.45
N ILE A 13 -11.09 -5.80 -0.83
CA ILE A 13 -10.06 -6.32 0.10
C ILE A 13 -9.63 -5.21 1.07
N LEU A 14 -9.38 -3.99 0.58
CA LEU A 14 -9.08 -2.82 1.41
C LEU A 14 -10.19 -2.50 2.43
N VAL A 15 -11.46 -2.63 2.03
CA VAL A 15 -12.61 -2.43 2.93
C VAL A 15 -12.72 -3.57 3.96
N CYS A 16 -12.38 -4.82 3.61
CA CYS A 16 -12.41 -5.94 4.54
C CYS A 16 -11.28 -5.92 5.58
N CYS A 17 -10.07 -5.48 5.23
CA CYS A 17 -8.95 -5.39 6.18
C CYS A 17 -9.21 -4.33 7.28
N LEU A 18 -9.96 -3.28 6.97
CA LEU A 18 -10.39 -2.26 7.94
C LEU A 18 -11.52 -2.73 8.86
N ALA A 19 -12.32 -3.72 8.45
CA ALA A 19 -13.45 -4.22 9.23
C ALA A 19 -13.07 -5.36 10.20
N LEU A 20 -12.03 -6.16 9.91
CA LEU A 20 -11.62 -7.28 10.78
C LEU A 20 -10.82 -6.86 12.02
N SER A 21 -10.27 -5.65 12.05
CA SER A 21 -9.49 -5.16 13.20
C SER A 21 -10.34 -4.69 14.39
N ALA A 22 -11.68 -4.73 14.28
CA ALA A 22 -12.61 -4.31 15.32
C ALA A 22 -13.25 -5.46 16.12
N ALA A 23 -13.02 -6.73 15.77
CA ALA A 23 -13.72 -7.86 16.41
C ALA A 23 -12.80 -9.08 16.59
N GLY A 24 -11.91 -9.04 17.59
CA GLY A 24 -11.03 -10.18 17.85
C GLY A 24 -10.14 -10.08 19.08
N ALA A 25 -10.72 -10.42 20.24
CA ALA A 25 -10.09 -11.12 21.35
C ALA A 25 -8.90 -10.50 22.12
N CYS A 26 -9.19 -10.19 23.38
CA CYS A 26 -8.27 -10.22 24.50
C CYS A 26 -7.38 -11.48 24.49
N LYS A 27 -6.06 -11.31 24.39
CA LYS A 27 -5.07 -12.02 25.23
C LYS A 27 -3.71 -11.33 25.12
N ARG A 28 -3.21 -10.89 26.27
CA ARG A 28 -1.81 -10.46 26.46
C ARG A 28 -0.88 -11.63 26.10
N GLN A 29 -0.15 -11.48 25.01
CA GLN A 29 1.18 -12.04 24.86
C GLN A 29 2.08 -10.87 24.49
N ASP A 30 2.99 -10.55 25.41
CA ASP A 30 4.21 -9.79 25.18
C ASP A 30 4.98 -10.44 24.02
N VAL A 31 4.61 -10.04 22.82
CA VAL A 31 5.47 -10.07 21.64
C VAL A 31 5.51 -8.62 21.26
N GLU A 32 6.64 -7.95 21.52
CA GLU A 32 6.88 -6.62 20.99
C GLU A 32 6.50 -6.66 19.51
N PRO A 33 5.49 -5.90 19.06
CA PRO A 33 5.24 -5.81 17.64
C PRO A 33 6.57 -5.36 17.04
N PRO A 34 7.10 -6.02 15.99
CA PRO A 34 8.35 -5.60 15.39
C PRO A 34 8.19 -4.10 15.17
N GLU A 35 9.04 -3.30 15.84
CA GLU A 35 9.02 -1.86 15.71
C GLU A 35 9.13 -1.62 14.23
N THR A 36 7.97 -1.34 13.62
CA THR A 36 7.89 -1.03 12.21
C THR A 36 8.51 0.33 12.19
N GLU A 37 9.83 0.36 11.98
CA GLU A 37 10.65 1.55 11.89
C GLU A 37 9.77 2.56 11.17
N LYS A 38 9.41 3.65 11.87
CA LYS A 38 8.53 4.69 11.34
C LYS A 38 9.14 5.12 10.02
N LYS A 39 8.67 4.52 8.94
CA LYS A 39 9.16 4.74 7.59
C LYS A 39 8.74 6.17 7.32
N VAL A 40 9.68 7.09 7.50
CA VAL A 40 9.44 8.53 7.49
C VAL A 40 8.65 8.83 6.24
N GLU A 41 7.36 9.14 6.42
CA GLU A 41 6.43 9.43 5.34
C GLU A 41 6.88 10.75 4.72
N SER A 42 7.77 10.67 3.72
CA SER A 42 8.31 11.81 3.01
C SER A 42 7.22 12.44 2.15
N ASP A 43 7.07 13.77 2.19
CA ASP A 43 6.15 14.50 1.32
C ASP A 43 6.59 14.46 -0.16
N ASN A 44 7.87 14.15 -0.41
CA ASN A 44 8.47 13.95 -1.74
C ASN A 44 9.22 12.62 -1.78
N PRO A 45 8.51 11.48 -1.96
CA PRO A 45 9.16 10.18 -2.03
C PRO A 45 9.95 10.02 -3.33
N THR A 46 11.08 9.33 -3.25
CA THR A 46 11.76 8.82 -4.45
C THR A 46 10.88 7.75 -5.11
N THR A 47 11.11 7.46 -6.39
CA THR A 47 10.37 6.38 -7.07
C THR A 47 10.53 5.05 -6.32
N GLU A 48 11.74 4.75 -5.84
CA GLU A 48 12.00 3.53 -5.08
C GLU A 48 11.18 3.44 -3.78
N GLN A 49 11.12 4.56 -3.04
CA GLN A 49 10.30 4.63 -1.83
C GLN A 49 8.81 4.45 -2.14
N LEU A 50 8.36 5.01 -3.26
CA LEU A 50 6.99 4.87 -3.74
C LEU A 50 6.68 3.41 -4.08
N LEU A 51 7.54 2.75 -4.87
CA LEU A 51 7.38 1.32 -5.21
C LEU A 51 7.37 0.44 -3.96
N GLN A 52 8.30 0.66 -3.04
CA GLN A 52 8.33 -0.10 -1.79
C GLN A 52 7.08 0.15 -0.94
N PHE A 53 6.60 1.39 -0.84
CA PHE A 53 5.37 1.70 -0.11
C PHE A 53 4.17 0.93 -0.68
N PHE A 54 4.03 0.87 -1.99
CA PHE A 54 2.92 0.15 -2.61
C PHE A 54 3.08 -1.37 -2.49
N ALA A 55 4.30 -1.89 -2.58
CA ALA A 55 4.60 -3.29 -2.29
C ALA A 55 4.18 -3.68 -0.87
N ASP A 56 4.56 -2.86 0.12
CA ASP A 56 4.17 -3.06 1.51
C ASP A 56 2.63 -2.98 1.68
N LEU A 57 1.98 -2.02 0.99
CA LEU A 57 0.53 -1.81 1.07
C LEU A 57 -0.28 -3.00 0.50
N VAL A 58 0.22 -3.65 -0.55
CA VAL A 58 -0.45 -4.82 -1.15
C VAL A 58 0.08 -6.15 -0.61
N GLU A 59 0.92 -6.11 0.43
CA GLU A 59 1.58 -7.28 1.04
C GLU A 59 2.29 -8.17 0.00
N ASP A 60 2.98 -7.54 -0.96
CA ASP A 60 3.71 -8.23 -2.02
C ASP A 60 5.19 -7.83 -2.05
N ASP A 61 5.99 -8.59 -2.78
CA ASP A 61 7.44 -8.34 -2.90
C ASP A 61 7.71 -7.17 -3.87
N ARG A 62 8.56 -6.23 -3.47
CA ARG A 62 8.99 -5.09 -4.28
C ARG A 62 9.50 -5.51 -5.66
N LYS A 63 10.09 -6.71 -5.80
CA LYS A 63 10.58 -7.21 -7.10
C LYS A 63 9.51 -7.29 -8.19
N PHE A 64 8.23 -7.34 -7.81
CA PHE A 64 7.11 -7.35 -8.76
C PHE A 64 6.76 -5.95 -9.27
N PHE A 65 7.32 -4.90 -8.69
CA PHE A 65 7.21 -3.54 -9.16
C PHE A 65 8.46 -3.17 -9.96
N SER A 66 8.23 -2.57 -11.12
CA SER A 66 9.29 -1.99 -11.94
C SER A 66 8.85 -0.62 -12.42
N TYR A 67 9.82 0.22 -12.75
CA TYR A 67 9.56 1.57 -13.24
C TYR A 67 10.22 1.74 -14.61
N ASP A 68 9.41 2.11 -15.59
CA ASP A 68 9.86 2.49 -16.93
C ASP A 68 10.07 4.01 -16.99
N GLU A 69 11.33 4.43 -16.84
CA GLU A 69 11.73 5.84 -16.89
C GLU A 69 11.36 6.53 -18.21
N LYS A 70 11.33 5.79 -19.32
CA LYS A 70 11.06 6.38 -20.64
C LYS A 70 9.60 6.75 -20.80
N ARG A 71 8.72 6.02 -20.11
CA ARG A 71 7.27 6.21 -20.18
C ARG A 71 6.70 6.85 -18.91
N ASP A 72 7.51 7.06 -17.89
CA ASP A 72 7.09 7.52 -16.56
C ASP A 72 5.99 6.63 -15.94
N MET A 73 6.09 5.31 -16.17
CA MET A 73 5.08 4.33 -15.75
C MET A 73 5.66 3.30 -14.79
N VAL A 74 4.86 2.94 -13.79
CA VAL A 74 5.10 1.82 -12.90
C VAL A 74 4.37 0.61 -13.43
N VAL A 75 5.10 -0.50 -13.56
CA VAL A 75 4.57 -1.79 -13.98
C VAL A 75 4.57 -2.74 -12.79
N TYR A 76 3.41 -3.30 -12.48
CA TYR A 76 3.22 -4.30 -11.43
C TYR A 76 2.94 -5.67 -12.06
N ARG A 77 3.73 -6.67 -11.65
CA ARG A 77 3.71 -8.07 -12.13
C ARG A 77 3.77 -8.22 -13.66
N GLY A 78 4.32 -7.23 -14.35
CA GLY A 78 4.44 -7.23 -15.81
C GLY A 78 3.13 -7.04 -16.58
N VAL A 79 2.02 -6.75 -15.89
CA VAL A 79 0.68 -6.69 -16.49
C VAL A 79 -0.02 -5.37 -16.23
N ASP A 80 -0.01 -4.90 -14.98
CA ASP A 80 -0.67 -3.65 -14.60
C ASP A 80 0.30 -2.50 -14.80
N GLN A 81 -0.17 -1.41 -15.42
CA GLN A 81 0.63 -0.22 -15.69
C GLN A 81 -0.10 1.00 -15.13
N MET A 82 0.64 1.87 -14.44
CA MET A 82 0.11 3.07 -13.83
C MET A 82 1.11 4.21 -13.98
N ASP A 83 0.62 5.41 -14.25
CA ASP A 83 1.48 6.60 -14.31
C ASP A 83 2.08 6.88 -12.92
N ARG A 84 3.36 7.26 -12.89
CA ARG A 84 4.03 7.60 -11.63
C ARG A 84 3.32 8.75 -10.90
N ALA A 85 2.78 9.71 -11.63
CA ALA A 85 2.02 10.83 -11.09
C ALA A 85 0.74 10.39 -10.37
N GLU A 86 0.02 9.41 -10.94
CA GLU A 86 -1.17 8.81 -10.33
C GLU A 86 -0.80 8.05 -9.05
N LEU A 87 0.29 7.26 -9.11
CA LEU A 87 0.82 6.54 -7.97
C LEU A 87 1.22 7.49 -6.82
N LEU A 88 1.81 8.63 -7.14
CA LEU A 88 2.17 9.68 -6.17
C LEU A 88 0.92 10.33 -5.55
N LEU A 89 -0.14 10.55 -6.33
CA LEU A 89 -1.41 11.07 -5.82
C LEU A 89 -2.05 10.07 -4.83
N MET A 90 -2.06 8.79 -5.18
CA MET A 90 -2.54 7.72 -4.30
C MET A 90 -1.77 7.69 -2.98
N TYR A 91 -0.43 7.75 -3.05
CA TYR A 91 0.42 7.80 -1.85
C TYR A 91 0.01 8.95 -0.93
N ARG A 92 -0.10 10.18 -1.47
CA ARG A 92 -0.49 11.36 -0.69
C ARG A 92 -1.88 11.22 -0.06
N ASN A 93 -2.84 10.65 -0.79
CA ASN A 93 -4.18 10.42 -0.28
C ASN A 93 -4.17 9.42 0.89
N ILE A 94 -3.42 8.32 0.77
CA ILE A 94 -3.30 7.32 1.84
C ILE A 94 -2.64 7.93 3.07
N LEU A 95 -1.58 8.74 2.90
CA LEU A 95 -0.95 9.43 4.02
C LEU A 95 -1.93 10.37 4.73
N LYS A 96 -2.70 11.14 3.96
CA LYS A 96 -3.72 12.04 4.49
C LYS A 96 -4.79 11.27 5.28
N GLU A 97 -5.26 10.15 4.75
CA GLU A 97 -6.23 9.30 5.44
C GLU A 97 -5.66 8.74 6.75
N ARG A 98 -4.42 8.26 6.75
CA ARG A 98 -3.74 7.78 7.99
C ARG A 98 -3.63 8.88 9.04
N ARG A 99 -3.24 10.11 8.65
CA ARG A 99 -3.19 11.27 9.57
C ARG A 99 -4.56 11.57 10.18
N LEU A 100 -5.61 11.60 9.36
CA LEU A 100 -6.99 11.83 9.82
C LEU A 100 -7.51 10.73 10.77
N GLN A 101 -7.10 9.47 10.59
CA GLN A 101 -7.45 8.39 11.50
C GLN A 101 -6.72 8.49 12.85
N ASN A 102 -5.48 8.98 12.83
CA ASN A 102 -4.70 9.18 14.05
C ASN A 102 -5.17 10.38 14.88
N GLU A 103 -5.67 11.45 14.26
CA GLU A 103 -6.25 12.61 14.97
C GLU A 103 -7.61 12.31 15.63
N LYS A 104 -8.29 11.24 15.20
CA LYS A 104 -9.59 10.81 15.74
C LYS A 104 -9.48 9.82 16.90
N ARG A 105 -8.27 9.39 17.26
CA ARG A 105 -7.99 8.52 18.41
C ARG A 105 -7.46 9.34 19.59
#